data_AF-A0AA42I610-F1
#
_entry.id   AF-A0AA42I610-F1
#
_cell.length_a   1.000
_cell.length_b   1.000
_cell.length_c   1.000
_cell.angle_alpha   90.00
_cell.angle_beta   90.00
_cell.angle_gamma   90.00
#
_symmetry.space_group_name_H-M   'P 1'
#
loop_
_entity.id
_entity.type
_entity.pdbx_description
1 polymer ?
#
loop_
_entity_poly.entity_id
_entity_poly.type
_entity_poly.pdbx_seq_one_letter_code
_entity_poly.pdbx_strand_id
1 'polypeptide(L)'
;MIALFKGLGLLLRDNELYSSPFEKQVAHWRSLSEQQIRDEVAVLAQAKCQWLIASIVGWQAASLLILGLITNYLWRDDYHITFTRVVVVFGSWISILFVIWFMANMFDRTAGFERWMKAFNSRARISSKADSVENVAEALDLAEHYPEVLDYKQAVTAKRELRHEDIRIMTEIGRMKQHSELVGRLNHVGENEHHHDLTLQPAY
;
A
#
# COMPACT_ATOMS: atom_id res chain seq x y z
N MET A 1 4.28 16.87 12.65
CA MET A 1 4.76 15.76 13.50
C MET A 1 3.67 14.76 13.84
N ILE A 2 2.54 15.15 14.46
CA ILE A 2 1.46 14.20 14.82
C ILE A 2 0.84 13.49 13.59
N ALA A 3 0.70 14.19 12.45
CA ALA A 3 0.12 13.62 11.24
C ALA A 3 0.97 12.49 10.62
N LEU A 4 2.30 12.62 10.63
CA LEU A 4 3.22 11.59 10.13
C LEU A 4 3.06 10.26 10.88
N PHE A 5 3.06 10.29 12.22
CA PHE A 5 2.85 9.10 13.04
C PHE A 5 1.45 8.52 12.86
N LYS A 6 0.41 9.37 12.75
CA LYS A 6 -0.95 8.91 12.45
C LYS A 6 -1.05 8.23 11.07
N GLY A 7 -0.41 8.79 10.05
CA GLY A 7 -0.38 8.19 8.71
C GLY A 7 0.42 6.89 8.65
N LEU A 8 1.57 6.82 9.32
CA LEU A 8 2.32 5.55 9.46
C LEU A 8 1.52 4.50 10.25
N GLY A 9 0.80 4.91 11.30
CA GLY A 9 -0.10 4.05 12.04
C GLY A 9 -1.24 3.49 11.17
N LEU A 10 -1.80 4.32 10.29
CA LEU A 10 -2.78 3.87 9.29
C LEU A 10 -2.17 2.84 8.32
N LEU A 11 -0.95 3.07 7.81
CA LEU A 11 -0.28 2.10 6.94
C LEU A 11 0.03 0.78 7.63
N LEU A 12 0.46 0.82 8.90
CA LEU A 12 0.70 -0.38 9.70
C LEU A 12 -0.60 -1.16 9.91
N ARG A 13 -1.69 -0.45 10.23
CA ARG A 13 -3.01 -1.03 10.39
C ARG A 13 -3.54 -1.62 9.08
N ASP A 14 -3.34 -0.95 7.95
CA ASP A 14 -3.70 -1.47 6.63
C ASP A 14 -2.93 -2.77 6.36
N ASN A 15 -1.62 -2.81 6.64
CA ASN A 15 -0.81 -4.01 6.46
C ASN A 15 -1.26 -5.17 7.37
N GLU A 16 -1.57 -4.88 8.63
CA GLU A 16 -2.13 -5.85 9.58
C GLU A 16 -3.49 -6.36 9.08
N LEU A 17 -4.34 -5.48 8.56
CA LEU A 17 -5.63 -5.84 7.98
C LEU A 17 -5.45 -6.78 6.77
N TYR A 18 -4.54 -6.49 5.84
CA TYR A 18 -4.25 -7.38 4.71
C TYR A 18 -3.74 -8.76 5.14
N SER A 19 -3.06 -8.86 6.29
CA SER A 19 -2.62 -10.13 6.86
C SER A 19 -3.69 -10.85 7.69
N SER A 20 -4.80 -10.19 8.00
CA SER A 20 -5.87 -10.74 8.82
C SER A 20 -6.84 -11.60 7.99
N PRO A 21 -7.61 -12.51 8.63
CA PRO A 21 -8.64 -13.31 7.95
C PRO A 21 -9.59 -12.44 7.11
N PHE A 22 -9.99 -12.95 5.94
CA PHE A 22 -10.76 -12.19 4.96
C PHE A 22 -12.05 -11.59 5.56
N GLU A 23 -12.77 -12.33 6.40
CA GLU A 23 -13.97 -11.84 7.09
C GLU A 23 -13.74 -10.55 7.89
N LYS A 24 -12.57 -10.43 8.54
CA LYS A 24 -12.19 -9.21 9.28
C LYS A 24 -11.92 -8.04 8.34
N GLN A 25 -11.35 -8.31 7.17
CA GLN A 25 -11.16 -7.30 6.10
C GLN A 25 -12.52 -6.79 5.62
N VAL A 26 -13.45 -7.71 5.31
CA VAL A 26 -14.81 -7.38 4.86
C VAL A 26 -15.56 -6.55 5.91
N ALA A 27 -15.56 -7.00 7.17
CA ALA A 27 -16.23 -6.29 8.27
C ALA A 27 -15.67 -4.88 8.47
N HIS A 28 -14.35 -4.71 8.38
CA HIS A 28 -13.70 -3.41 8.50
C HIS A 28 -14.16 -2.45 7.40
N TRP A 29 -14.04 -2.86 6.13
CA TRP A 29 -14.43 -2.03 4.98
C TRP A 29 -15.93 -1.75 4.89
N ARG A 30 -16.77 -2.68 5.35
CA ARG A 30 -18.24 -2.49 5.46
C ARG A 30 -18.62 -1.48 6.55
N SER A 31 -17.80 -1.34 7.59
CA SER A 31 -18.05 -0.44 8.71
C SER A 31 -17.64 1.02 8.42
N LEU A 32 -16.72 1.23 7.48
CA LEU A 32 -16.15 2.53 7.15
C LEU A 32 -17.17 3.46 6.49
N SER A 33 -17.25 4.69 7.01
CA SER A 33 -18.07 5.77 6.45
C SER A 33 -17.29 6.65 5.46
N GLU A 34 -18.01 7.35 4.57
CA GLU A 34 -17.38 8.26 3.59
C GLU A 34 -16.55 9.37 4.26
N GLN A 35 -17.00 9.87 5.41
CA GLN A 35 -16.27 10.90 6.16
C GLN A 35 -14.96 10.36 6.75
N GLN A 36 -14.99 9.16 7.34
CA GLN A 36 -13.79 8.52 7.87
C GLN A 36 -12.74 8.29 6.78
N ILE A 37 -13.15 7.82 5.59
CA ILE A 37 -12.19 7.60 4.51
C ILE A 37 -11.61 8.92 4.01
N ARG A 38 -12.41 10.00 3.94
CA ARG A 38 -11.89 11.34 3.59
C ARG A 38 -10.85 11.83 4.61
N ASP A 39 -11.13 11.65 5.90
CA ASP A 39 -10.22 12.04 6.97
C ASP A 39 -8.92 11.20 6.93
N GLU A 40 -9.02 9.88 6.68
CA GLU A 40 -7.86 9.00 6.50
C GLU A 40 -7.01 9.43 5.29
N VAL A 41 -7.62 9.69 4.14
CA VAL A 41 -6.92 10.15 2.93
C VAL A 41 -6.22 11.49 3.19
N ALA A 42 -6.86 12.43 3.89
CA ALA A 42 -6.27 13.71 4.25
C ALA A 42 -5.06 13.54 5.19
N VAL A 43 -5.18 12.67 6.20
CA VAL A 43 -4.08 12.35 7.12
C VAL A 43 -2.94 11.67 6.36
N LEU A 44 -3.22 10.72 5.47
CA LEU A 44 -2.22 10.05 4.67
C LEU A 44 -1.48 11.03 3.75
N ALA A 45 -2.20 11.97 3.13
CA ALA A 45 -1.59 12.99 2.27
C ALA A 45 -0.66 13.92 3.06
N GLN A 46 -1.10 14.38 4.23
CA GLN A 46 -0.29 15.22 5.11
C GLN A 46 0.93 14.45 5.64
N ALA A 47 0.76 13.18 6.00
CA ALA A 47 1.84 12.32 6.47
C ALA A 47 2.90 12.07 5.40
N LYS A 48 2.49 11.80 4.16
CA LYS A 48 3.40 11.67 3.01
C LYS A 48 4.22 12.95 2.79
N CYS A 49 3.58 14.11 2.83
CA CYS A 49 4.27 15.40 2.69
C CYS A 49 5.30 15.62 3.83
N GLN A 50 4.90 15.36 5.08
CA GLN A 50 5.81 15.47 6.23
C GLN A 50 6.97 14.47 6.14
N TRP A 51 6.71 13.26 5.65
CA TRP A 51 7.74 12.24 5.45
C TRP A 51 8.77 12.67 4.41
N LEU A 52 8.32 13.21 3.28
CA LEU A 52 9.21 13.75 2.24
C LEU A 52 10.07 14.89 2.77
N ILE A 53 9.48 15.85 3.48
CA ILE A 53 10.22 16.97 4.08
C ILE A 53 11.23 16.45 5.10
N ALA A 54 10.81 15.57 6.02
CA ALA A 54 11.70 14.99 7.02
C ALA A 54 12.86 14.20 6.39
N SER A 55 12.59 13.46 5.30
CA SER A 55 13.61 12.74 4.56
C SER A 55 14.61 13.69 3.90
N ILE A 56 14.13 14.72 3.20
CA ILE A 56 14.99 15.75 2.57
C ILE A 56 15.87 16.42 3.63
N VAL A 57 15.28 16.88 4.74
CA VAL A 57 16.03 17.55 5.81
C VAL A 57 17.05 16.61 6.46
N GLY A 58 16.67 15.36 6.73
CA GLY A 58 17.56 14.35 7.31
C GLY A 58 18.78 14.06 6.42
N TRP A 59 18.55 13.89 5.11
CA TRP A 59 19.63 13.69 4.17
C TRP A 59 20.51 14.93 3.97
N GLN A 60 19.91 16.12 3.94
CA GLN A 60 20.68 17.38 3.87
C GLN A 60 21.57 17.56 5.12
N ALA A 61 21.04 17.27 6.31
CA ALA A 61 21.81 17.31 7.55
C ALA A 61 22.98 16.31 7.53
N ALA A 62 22.74 15.07 7.07
CA ALA A 62 23.81 14.07 6.89
C ALA A 62 24.86 14.54 5.88
N SER A 63 24.44 15.18 4.79
CA SER A 63 25.34 15.71 3.76
C SER A 63 26.28 16.77 4.33
N LEU A 64 25.74 17.70 5.13
CA LEU A 64 26.49 18.78 5.76
C LEU A 64 27.45 18.24 6.83
N LEU A 65 27.05 17.20 7.57
CA LEU A 65 27.95 16.54 8.54
C LEU A 65 29.15 15.90 7.84
N ILE A 66 28.92 15.15 6.75
CA ILE A 66 30.00 14.53 5.97
C ILE A 66 30.89 15.60 5.35
N LEU A 67 30.31 16.65 4.79
CA LEU A 67 31.04 17.78 4.22
C LEU A 67 31.89 18.48 5.29
N GLY A 68 31.35 18.66 6.49
CA GLY A 68 32.07 19.20 7.64
C GLY A 68 33.26 18.34 8.04
N LEU A 69 33.09 17.01 8.06
CA LEU A 69 34.19 16.07 8.33
C LEU A 69 35.29 16.12 7.27
N ILE A 70 34.92 16.14 5.98
CA ILE A 70 35.88 16.23 4.87
C ILE A 70 36.65 17.55 4.93
N THR A 71 35.94 18.66 5.16
CA THR A 71 36.53 20.00 5.26
C THR A 71 37.49 20.07 6.44
N ASN A 72 37.08 19.55 7.61
CA ASN A 72 37.92 19.51 8.81
C ASN A 72 39.18 18.65 8.59
N TYR A 73 39.07 17.52 7.89
CA TYR A 73 40.22 16.67 7.58
C TYR A 73 41.19 17.37 6.62
N LEU A 74 40.70 18.06 5.59
CA LEU A 74 41.53 18.74 4.59
C LEU A 74 42.30 19.94 5.15
N TRP A 75 41.75 20.61 6.16
CA TRP A 75 42.30 21.84 6.76
C TRP A 75 42.95 21.63 8.12
N ARG A 76 43.05 20.38 8.59
CA ARG A 76 43.54 20.06 9.94
C ARG A 76 44.97 20.56 10.21
N ASP A 77 45.84 20.46 9.21
CA ASP A 77 47.27 20.69 9.36
C ASP A 77 47.79 21.92 8.60
N ASP A 78 46.99 22.50 7.69
CA ASP A 78 47.39 23.65 6.88
C ASP A 78 46.17 24.45 6.40
N TYR A 79 46.16 25.76 6.65
CA TYR A 79 45.03 26.65 6.38
C TYR A 79 45.00 27.24 4.96
N HIS A 80 45.98 26.93 4.10
CA HIS A 80 46.00 27.48 2.75
C HIS A 80 44.86 26.97 1.86
N ILE A 81 44.16 27.92 1.21
CA ILE A 81 43.12 27.63 0.23
C ILE A 81 43.80 27.31 -1.11
N THR A 82 43.90 26.04 -1.45
CA THR A 82 44.38 25.57 -2.76
C THR A 82 43.20 25.24 -3.67
N PHE A 83 43.32 25.51 -4.97
CA PHE A 83 42.30 25.17 -5.97
C PHE A 83 41.90 23.68 -5.89
N THR A 84 42.88 22.78 -5.72
CA THR A 84 42.65 21.33 -5.57
C THR A 84 41.75 21.00 -4.38
N ARG A 85 41.91 21.68 -3.24
CA ARG A 85 41.09 21.47 -2.04
C ARG A 85 39.64 21.90 -2.26
N VAL A 86 39.43 23.03 -2.94
CA VAL A 86 38.10 23.51 -3.31
C VAL A 86 37.41 22.53 -4.26
N VAL A 87 38.13 22.02 -5.27
CA VAL A 87 37.60 21.02 -6.20
C VAL A 87 37.23 19.73 -5.48
N VAL A 88 38.03 19.27 -4.50
CA VAL A 88 37.70 18.10 -3.69
C VAL A 88 36.44 18.32 -2.87
N VAL A 89 36.30 19.45 -2.17
CA VAL A 89 35.11 19.76 -1.36
C VAL A 89 33.85 19.84 -2.23
N PHE A 90 33.88 20.58 -3.34
CA PHE A 90 32.73 20.69 -4.25
C PHE A 90 32.42 19.37 -4.96
N GLY A 91 33.44 18.62 -5.39
CA GLY A 91 33.27 17.31 -6.00
C GLY A 91 32.65 16.30 -5.04
N SER A 92 33.13 16.26 -3.79
CA SER A 92 32.53 15.44 -2.73
C SER A 92 31.11 15.87 -2.43
N TRP A 93 30.82 17.18 -2.35
CA TRP A 93 29.46 17.68 -2.11
C TRP A 93 28.47 17.26 -3.21
N ILE A 94 28.85 17.44 -4.49
CA ILE A 94 28.04 17.01 -5.64
C ILE A 94 27.83 15.49 -5.61
N SER A 95 28.87 14.72 -5.31
CA SER A 95 28.76 13.25 -5.19
C SER A 95 27.84 12.82 -4.04
N ILE A 96 27.90 13.50 -2.90
CA ILE A 96 27.02 13.22 -1.74
C ILE A 96 25.57 13.58 -2.09
N LEU A 97 25.33 14.72 -2.73
CA LEU A 97 24.01 15.10 -3.21
C LEU A 97 23.46 14.11 -4.24
N PHE A 98 24.32 13.59 -5.13
CA PHE A 98 23.94 12.56 -6.09
C PHE A 98 23.53 11.25 -5.40
N VAL A 99 24.30 10.78 -4.41
CA VAL A 99 23.96 9.57 -3.63
C VAL A 99 22.67 9.77 -2.84
N ILE A 100 22.46 10.95 -2.25
CA ILE A 100 21.22 11.30 -1.54
C ILE A 100 20.03 11.31 -2.49
N TRP A 101 20.16 11.94 -3.65
CA TRP A 101 19.12 11.96 -4.66
C TRP A 101 18.81 10.54 -5.15
N PHE A 102 19.84 9.73 -5.41
CA PHE A 102 19.69 8.35 -5.86
C PHE A 102 18.98 7.49 -4.81
N MET A 103 19.37 7.60 -3.53
CA MET A 103 18.69 6.89 -2.45
C MET A 103 17.27 7.39 -2.22
N ALA A 104 17.03 8.70 -2.28
CA ALA A 104 15.68 9.25 -2.19
C ALA A 104 14.78 8.74 -3.33
N ASN A 105 15.28 8.73 -4.57
CA ASN A 105 14.58 8.23 -5.75
C ASN A 105 14.34 6.70 -5.68
N MET A 106 15.30 5.94 -5.14
CA MET A 106 15.12 4.50 -4.89
C MET A 106 14.07 4.25 -3.80
N PHE A 107 14.13 4.93 -2.66
CA PHE A 107 13.14 4.82 -1.59
C PHE A 107 11.73 5.23 -2.04
N ASP A 108 11.64 6.24 -2.92
CA ASP A 108 10.40 6.68 -3.55
C ASP A 108 9.88 5.66 -4.57
N ARG A 109 10.72 4.80 -5.16
CA ARG A 109 10.25 3.76 -6.08
C ARG A 109 9.91 2.43 -5.40
N THR A 110 10.59 2.03 -4.32
CA THR A 110 10.55 0.63 -3.87
C THR A 110 10.01 0.37 -2.45
N ALA A 111 10.10 1.30 -1.51
CA ALA A 111 9.87 0.95 -0.09
C ALA A 111 8.77 1.77 0.60
N GLY A 112 8.71 3.07 0.33
CA GLY A 112 7.70 3.94 0.95
C GLY A 112 6.48 4.11 0.07
N PHE A 113 6.69 4.54 -1.16
CA PHE A 113 5.62 5.04 -2.02
C PHE A 113 4.65 3.96 -2.46
N GLU A 114 5.09 2.72 -2.68
CA GLU A 114 4.19 1.62 -3.05
C GLU A 114 3.15 1.36 -1.96
N ARG A 115 3.54 1.41 -0.68
CA ARG A 115 2.62 1.25 0.46
C ARG A 115 1.66 2.42 0.60
N TRP A 116 2.19 3.65 0.46
CA TRP A 116 1.34 4.85 0.41
C TRP A 116 0.36 4.78 -0.76
N MET A 117 0.84 4.42 -1.95
CA MET A 117 0.06 4.36 -3.19
C MET A 117 -0.98 3.24 -3.15
N LYS A 118 -0.65 2.07 -2.60
CA LYS A 118 -1.62 1.00 -2.34
C LYS A 118 -2.71 1.46 -1.37
N ALA A 119 -2.34 2.16 -0.30
CA ALA A 119 -3.30 2.72 0.67
C ALA A 119 -4.17 3.85 0.08
N PHE A 120 -3.64 4.64 -0.87
CA PHE A 120 -4.43 5.62 -1.61
C PHE A 120 -5.33 4.98 -2.65
N ASN A 121 -4.84 3.95 -3.37
CA ASN A 121 -5.59 3.24 -4.41
C ASN A 121 -6.74 2.43 -3.82
N SER A 122 -6.54 1.77 -2.67
CA SER A 122 -7.64 1.07 -1.97
C SER A 122 -8.76 2.05 -1.57
N ARG A 123 -8.38 3.28 -1.23
CA ARG A 123 -9.29 4.39 -0.92
C ARG A 123 -9.64 5.23 -2.15
N ALA A 124 -9.28 4.85 -3.37
CA ALA A 124 -9.68 5.61 -4.55
C ALA A 124 -11.12 5.25 -4.95
N ARG A 125 -11.88 6.25 -5.42
CA ARG A 125 -13.18 5.99 -6.05
C ARG A 125 -12.97 5.23 -7.34
N ILE A 126 -13.94 4.40 -7.69
CA ILE A 126 -13.94 3.69 -8.97
C ILE A 126 -13.86 4.72 -10.11
N SER A 127 -12.90 4.54 -11.01
CA SER A 127 -12.70 5.47 -12.12
C SER A 127 -12.32 4.72 -13.39
N SER A 128 -12.91 5.14 -14.52
CA SER A 128 -12.66 4.60 -15.85
C SER A 128 -11.21 4.71 -16.33
N LYS A 129 -10.36 5.49 -15.64
CA LYS A 129 -8.93 5.68 -15.96
C LYS A 129 -7.99 4.80 -15.14
N ALA A 130 -8.43 4.27 -14.00
CA ALA A 130 -7.55 3.56 -13.04
C ALA A 130 -7.94 2.09 -12.84
N ASP A 131 -9.21 1.75 -13.11
CA ASP A 131 -9.73 0.40 -12.90
C ASP A 131 -9.83 -0.30 -14.26
N SER A 132 -9.31 -1.53 -14.35
CA SER A 132 -9.57 -2.33 -15.54
C SER A 132 -11.08 -2.60 -15.60
N VAL A 133 -11.69 -2.26 -16.73
CA VAL A 133 -13.11 -2.54 -17.01
C VAL A 133 -13.44 -4.01 -16.75
N GLU A 134 -12.46 -4.88 -16.94
CA GLU A 134 -12.50 -6.33 -16.68
C GLU A 134 -12.76 -6.67 -15.20
N ASN A 135 -12.08 -6.02 -14.24
CA ASN A 135 -12.29 -6.28 -12.81
C ASN A 135 -13.68 -5.82 -12.34
N VAL A 136 -14.17 -4.71 -12.90
CA VAL A 136 -15.52 -4.20 -12.62
C VAL A 136 -16.58 -5.12 -13.22
N ALA A 137 -16.33 -5.63 -14.43
CA ALA A 137 -17.23 -6.56 -15.11
C ALA A 137 -17.28 -7.92 -14.39
N GLU A 138 -16.14 -8.44 -13.94
CA GLU A 138 -16.07 -9.67 -13.13
C GLU A 138 -16.83 -9.52 -11.81
N ALA A 139 -16.64 -8.40 -11.10
CA ALA A 139 -17.38 -8.13 -9.87
C ALA A 139 -18.89 -7.97 -10.10
N LEU A 140 -19.30 -7.45 -11.27
CA LEU A 140 -20.70 -7.34 -11.65
C LEU A 140 -21.30 -8.73 -11.93
N ASP A 141 -20.61 -9.55 -12.72
CA ASP A 141 -21.03 -10.91 -13.04
C ASP A 141 -21.18 -11.76 -11.76
N LEU A 142 -20.21 -11.67 -10.85
CA LEU A 142 -20.28 -12.34 -9.55
C LEU A 142 -21.40 -11.80 -8.65
N ALA A 143 -21.72 -10.51 -8.73
CA ALA A 143 -22.83 -9.92 -7.99
C ALA A 143 -24.22 -10.36 -8.51
N GLU A 144 -24.32 -10.69 -9.80
CA GLU A 144 -25.54 -11.23 -10.39
C GLU A 144 -25.75 -12.71 -10.01
N HIS A 145 -24.67 -13.48 -9.92
CA HIS A 145 -24.73 -14.92 -9.62
C HIS A 145 -24.76 -15.24 -8.12
N TYR A 146 -24.17 -14.41 -7.25
CA TYR A 146 -24.05 -14.67 -5.82
C TYR A 146 -24.73 -13.58 -4.96
N PRO A 147 -25.79 -13.91 -4.19
CA PRO A 147 -26.53 -12.92 -3.40
C PRO A 147 -25.70 -12.28 -2.30
N GLU A 148 -24.70 -12.98 -1.76
CA GLU A 148 -23.81 -12.44 -0.72
C GLU A 148 -22.94 -11.27 -1.22
N VAL A 149 -22.55 -11.30 -2.51
CA VAL A 149 -21.80 -10.21 -3.15
C VAL A 149 -22.70 -8.98 -3.32
N LEU A 150 -23.98 -9.21 -3.65
CA LEU A 150 -25.00 -8.17 -3.74
C LEU A 150 -25.31 -7.55 -2.36
N ASP A 151 -25.42 -8.36 -1.31
CA ASP A 151 -25.65 -7.89 0.06
C ASP A 151 -24.51 -6.99 0.56
N TYR A 152 -23.27 -7.36 0.25
CA TYR A 152 -22.10 -6.53 0.53
C TYR A 152 -22.19 -5.20 -0.21
N LYS A 153 -22.45 -5.23 -1.53
CA LYS A 153 -22.62 -4.03 -2.35
C LYS A 153 -23.69 -3.10 -1.79
N GLN A 154 -24.87 -3.62 -1.45
CA GLN A 154 -25.97 -2.82 -0.90
C GLN A 154 -25.60 -2.19 0.44
N ALA A 155 -24.96 -2.95 1.33
CA ALA A 155 -24.56 -2.46 2.64
C ALA A 155 -23.51 -1.34 2.57
N VAL A 156 -22.58 -1.42 1.61
CA VAL A 156 -21.57 -0.37 1.38
C VAL A 156 -22.19 0.84 0.70
N THR A 157 -22.98 0.62 -0.37
CA THR A 157 -23.62 1.70 -1.16
C THR A 157 -24.61 2.52 -0.31
N ALA A 158 -25.22 1.91 0.71
CA ALA A 158 -26.08 2.62 1.66
C ALA A 158 -25.34 3.66 2.52
N LYS A 159 -24.01 3.54 2.66
CA LYS A 159 -23.19 4.41 3.52
C LYS A 159 -22.19 5.27 2.75
N ARG A 160 -21.69 4.79 1.62
CA ARG A 160 -20.63 5.43 0.84
C ARG A 160 -20.57 4.95 -0.60
N GLU A 161 -19.82 5.66 -1.43
CA GLU A 161 -19.51 5.22 -2.80
C GLU A 161 -18.54 4.02 -2.79
N LEU A 162 -18.66 3.17 -3.81
CA LEU A 162 -17.79 2.02 -4.02
C LEU A 162 -16.37 2.47 -4.40
N ARG A 163 -15.37 1.78 -3.85
CA ARG A 163 -13.95 2.03 -4.05
C ARG A 163 -13.26 0.81 -4.64
N HIS A 164 -12.01 0.99 -5.05
CA HIS A 164 -11.22 -0.08 -5.66
C HIS A 164 -11.11 -1.31 -4.76
N GLU A 165 -10.97 -1.11 -3.45
CA GLU A 165 -10.91 -2.21 -2.49
C GLU A 165 -12.25 -2.97 -2.36
N ASP A 166 -13.38 -2.27 -2.54
CA ASP A 166 -14.70 -2.92 -2.47
C ASP A 166 -14.91 -3.84 -3.67
N ILE A 167 -14.43 -3.45 -4.86
CA ILE A 167 -14.44 -4.34 -6.05
C ILE A 167 -13.63 -5.60 -5.75
N ARG A 168 -12.40 -5.45 -5.25
CA ARG A 168 -11.55 -6.59 -4.89
C ARG A 168 -12.25 -7.52 -3.90
N ILE A 169 -12.87 -6.96 -2.86
CA ILE A 169 -13.61 -7.73 -1.85
C ILE A 169 -14.79 -8.47 -2.49
N MET A 170 -15.57 -7.80 -3.35
CA MET A 170 -16.69 -8.42 -4.07
C MET A 170 -16.23 -9.59 -4.93
N THR A 171 -15.14 -9.43 -5.68
CA THR A 171 -14.56 -10.50 -6.50
C THR A 171 -14.07 -11.67 -5.65
N GLU A 172 -13.43 -11.40 -4.51
CA GLU A 172 -12.92 -12.45 -3.62
C GLU A 172 -14.06 -13.23 -2.94
N ILE A 173 -15.13 -12.55 -2.49
CA ILE A 173 -16.34 -13.23 -1.98
C ILE A 173 -16.90 -14.18 -3.04
N GLY A 174 -17.03 -13.69 -4.29
CA GLY A 174 -17.51 -14.49 -5.41
C GLY A 174 -16.60 -15.69 -5.71
N ARG A 175 -15.29 -15.49 -5.78
CA ARG A 175 -14.31 -16.57 -5.99
C ARG A 175 -14.32 -17.62 -4.89
N MET A 176 -14.43 -17.22 -3.62
CA MET A 176 -14.51 -18.17 -2.50
C MET A 176 -15.75 -19.05 -2.62
N LYS A 177 -16.90 -18.49 -3.02
CA LYS A 177 -18.13 -19.26 -3.24
C LYS A 177 -18.04 -20.16 -4.45
N GLN A 178 -17.56 -19.64 -5.57
CA GLN A 178 -17.31 -20.44 -6.76
C GLN A 178 -16.37 -21.61 -6.47
N HIS A 179 -15.30 -21.37 -5.70
CA HIS A 179 -14.38 -22.42 -5.27
C HIS A 179 -15.07 -23.44 -4.37
N SER A 180 -15.89 -23.01 -3.39
CA SER A 180 -16.64 -23.92 -2.52
C SER A 180 -17.61 -24.81 -3.33
N GLU A 181 -18.25 -24.24 -4.35
CA GLU A 181 -19.17 -24.95 -5.24
C GLU A 181 -18.44 -25.93 -6.14
N LEU A 182 -17.30 -25.54 -6.70
CA LEU A 182 -16.44 -26.39 -7.54
C LEU A 182 -15.84 -27.54 -6.73
N VAL A 183 -15.39 -27.30 -5.50
CA VAL A 183 -14.91 -28.36 -4.58
C VAL A 183 -16.05 -29.30 -4.18
N GLY A 184 -17.25 -28.77 -3.91
CA GLY A 184 -18.43 -29.58 -3.64
C GLY A 184 -18.78 -30.49 -4.82
N ARG A 185 -18.80 -29.93 -6.04
CA ARG A 185 -19.00 -30.71 -7.28
C ARG A 185 -17.88 -31.72 -7.52
N LEU A 186 -16.63 -31.36 -7.26
CA LEU A 186 -15.49 -32.26 -7.40
C LEU A 186 -15.53 -33.43 -6.41
N ASN A 187 -15.96 -33.17 -5.17
CA ASN A 187 -16.18 -34.22 -4.16
C ASN A 187 -17.30 -35.20 -4.61
N HIS A 188 -18.26 -34.76 -5.41
CA HIS A 188 -19.32 -35.61 -5.96
C HIS A 188 -18.91 -36.29 -7.28
N VAL A 189 -17.87 -35.80 -7.97
CA VAL A 189 -17.26 -36.44 -9.14
C VAL A 189 -16.31 -37.54 -8.67
N GLY A 190 -16.88 -38.70 -8.37
CA GLY A 190 -16.14 -39.87 -7.88
C GLY A 190 -16.89 -40.77 -6.92
N GLU A 191 -18.06 -40.36 -6.42
CA GLU A 191 -18.97 -41.21 -5.61
C GLU A 191 -19.71 -42.27 -6.45
N ASN A 192 -19.00 -42.94 -7.36
CA ASN A 192 -19.45 -44.20 -7.93
C ASN A 192 -18.74 -45.33 -7.18
N GLU A 193 -19.53 -46.01 -6.34
CA GLU A 193 -19.34 -47.37 -5.81
C GLU A 193 -17.90 -47.77 -5.41
N HIS A 194 -17.65 -47.77 -4.09
CA HIS A 194 -16.48 -48.32 -3.40
C HIS A 194 -15.20 -47.47 -3.34
N HIS A 195 -15.09 -46.60 -2.33
CA HIS A 195 -14.07 -46.69 -1.28
C HIS A 195 -14.13 -45.51 -0.30
N HIS A 196 -13.63 -45.76 0.92
CA HIS A 196 -13.60 -44.86 2.08
C HIS A 196 -12.91 -43.51 1.82
N ASP A 197 -13.64 -42.44 2.14
CA ASP A 197 -13.28 -41.39 3.10
C ASP A 197 -11.97 -40.62 2.86
N LEU A 198 -12.00 -39.69 1.89
CA LEU A 198 -11.12 -38.53 1.84
C LEU A 198 -11.98 -37.29 1.55
N THR A 199 -12.83 -36.93 2.51
CA THR A 199 -13.59 -35.67 2.47
C THR A 199 -12.63 -34.50 2.65
N LEU A 200 -12.39 -33.75 1.56
CA LEU A 200 -11.68 -32.47 1.64
C LEU A 200 -12.57 -31.48 2.40
N GLN A 201 -12.10 -31.02 3.56
CA GLN A 201 -12.83 -30.04 4.38
C GLN A 201 -13.02 -28.73 3.62
N PRO A 202 -14.23 -28.15 3.63
CA PRO A 202 -14.43 -26.79 3.14
C PRO A 202 -13.64 -25.81 4.01
N ALA A 203 -12.87 -24.94 3.36
CA ALA A 203 -12.13 -23.88 4.03
C ALA A 203 -13.10 -22.88 4.67
N TYR A 204 -13.16 -22.90 6.00
CA TYR A 204 -13.67 -21.80 6.82
C TYR A 204 -12.50 -20.93 7.27
#